data_AF-A0A117LML3-F1
#
_entry.id   AF-A0A117LML3-F1
#
_cell.length_a   1.000
_cell.length_b   1.000
_cell.length_c   1.000
_cell.angle_alpha   90.00
_cell.angle_beta   90.00
_cell.angle_gamma   90.00
#
_symmetry.space_group_name_H-M   'P 1'
#
loop_
_entity.id
_entity.type
_entity.pdbx_description
1 polymer ?
#
loop_
_entity_poly.entity_id
_entity_poly.type
_entity_poly.pdbx_seq_one_letter_code
_entity_poly.pdbx_strand_id
1 'polypeptide(L)'
;MNKNLQIAKYVIADYITALFAWSLFFFYRKYYVDPYFLEHYTVVFDDPKFFYGIIVVPIFWLILYAISGQYRKIYRKSRLKELGHTLSITLIGVLIIFFVLILDDVIRSYKSYYQSFIVLFVLHFSFTYLARFLLTSITNNKIHHRKIGFNTVMVGCNGNALSIFQEIENQPLSPGNKFIGFVDAGVSEENLLDHYIPHLGTYKDLKRIVDEHKVEEVIIAFERSEKDAVERVITELEETNVVIKIAPIMQDILLGSVKTSSIYSPLIEISTNLMPAWQMVVKRAMDIVVSLIAIIVLSPVFLFTAIGVKLSSPGPILYCQPRVGLRGKIFKMVKFRSM
;
A
#
# COMPACT_ATOMS: atom_id res chain seq x y z
N MET A 1 16.68 2.26 -6.04
CA MET A 1 15.70 1.28 -5.52
C MET A 1 14.67 0.99 -6.62
N ASN A 2 14.59 -0.23 -7.17
CA ASN A 2 13.64 -0.54 -8.25
C ASN A 2 12.33 -1.12 -7.67
N LYS A 3 11.35 -0.24 -7.45
CA LYS A 3 10.05 -0.58 -6.88
C LYS A 3 9.27 -1.59 -7.73
N ASN A 4 9.31 -1.46 -9.06
CA ASN A 4 8.55 -2.34 -9.95
C ASN A 4 9.11 -3.76 -9.90
N LEU A 5 10.44 -3.91 -9.88
CA LEU A 5 11.09 -5.20 -9.73
C LEU A 5 10.74 -5.86 -8.39
N GLN A 6 10.69 -5.08 -7.31
CA GLN A 6 10.35 -5.61 -5.99
C GLN A 6 8.88 -6.03 -5.91
N ILE A 7 7.96 -5.24 -6.49
CA ILE A 7 6.55 -5.63 -6.62
C ILE A 7 6.43 -6.93 -7.42
N ALA A 8 7.11 -7.03 -8.56
CA ALA A 8 7.09 -8.22 -9.39
C ALA A 8 7.53 -9.48 -8.62
N LYS A 9 8.56 -9.38 -7.76
CA LYS A 9 8.98 -10.50 -6.90
C LYS A 9 7.87 -10.98 -5.96
N TYR A 10 7.14 -10.07 -5.32
CA TYR A 10 6.03 -10.45 -4.45
C TYR A 10 4.86 -11.02 -5.25
N VAL A 11 4.51 -10.44 -6.40
CA VAL A 11 3.44 -10.94 -7.27
C VAL A 11 3.76 -12.36 -7.77
N ILE A 12 4.98 -12.58 -8.25
CA ILE A 12 5.43 -13.90 -8.72
C ILE A 12 5.43 -14.91 -7.57
N ALA A 13 5.97 -14.52 -6.41
CA ALA A 13 5.98 -15.39 -5.23
C ALA A 13 4.55 -15.77 -4.80
N ASP A 14 3.65 -14.80 -4.69
CA ASP A 14 2.25 -15.00 -4.31
C ASP A 14 1.52 -15.92 -5.32
N TYR A 15 1.78 -15.74 -6.62
CA TYR A 15 1.21 -16.59 -7.67
C TYR A 15 1.70 -18.04 -7.54
N ILE A 16 3.02 -18.23 -7.40
CA ILE A 16 3.64 -19.55 -7.28
C ILE A 16 3.13 -20.25 -6.02
N THR A 17 3.09 -19.56 -4.87
CA THR A 17 2.61 -20.16 -3.62
C THR A 17 1.12 -20.51 -3.68
N ALA A 18 0.30 -19.67 -4.31
CA ALA A 18 -1.12 -19.97 -4.52
C ALA A 18 -1.32 -21.19 -5.42
N LEU A 19 -0.53 -21.30 -6.50
CA LEU A 19 -0.56 -22.43 -7.42
C LEU A 19 -0.17 -23.74 -6.70
N PHE A 20 0.93 -23.73 -5.94
CA PHE A 20 1.36 -24.89 -5.16
C PHE A 20 0.36 -25.29 -4.08
N ALA A 21 -0.17 -24.31 -3.33
CA ALA A 21 -1.16 -24.55 -2.28
C ALA A 21 -2.43 -25.17 -2.86
N TRP A 22 -2.94 -24.64 -3.99
CA TRP A 22 -4.12 -25.18 -4.65
C TRP A 22 -3.86 -26.58 -5.22
N SER A 23 -2.71 -26.80 -5.84
CA SER A 23 -2.35 -28.11 -6.38
C SER A 23 -2.34 -29.16 -5.28
N LEU A 24 -1.63 -28.91 -4.18
CA LEU A 24 -1.57 -29.80 -3.02
C LEU A 24 -2.95 -30.03 -2.39
N PHE A 25 -3.77 -28.98 -2.30
CA PHE A 25 -5.14 -29.10 -1.83
C PHE A 25 -5.99 -30.00 -2.73
N PHE A 26 -5.86 -29.88 -4.05
CA PHE A 26 -6.58 -30.72 -5.01
C PHE A 26 -6.17 -32.20 -4.89
N PHE A 27 -4.87 -32.47 -4.78
CA PHE A 27 -4.34 -33.82 -4.51
C PHE A 27 -4.88 -34.38 -3.18
N TYR A 28 -4.83 -33.59 -2.11
CA TYR A 28 -5.40 -33.96 -0.81
C TYR A 28 -6.87 -34.36 -0.92
N ARG A 29 -7.65 -33.57 -1.67
CA ARG A 29 -9.08 -33.79 -1.83
C ARG A 29 -9.39 -35.06 -2.62
N LYS A 30 -8.65 -35.34 -3.68
CA LYS A 30 -8.80 -36.60 -4.45
C LYS A 30 -8.42 -37.81 -3.60
N TYR A 31 -7.31 -37.73 -2.86
CA TYR A 31 -6.90 -38.77 -1.91
C TYR A 31 -7.94 -39.04 -0.81
N TYR A 32 -8.59 -37.99 -0.29
CA TYR A 32 -9.61 -38.14 0.73
C TYR A 32 -10.89 -38.83 0.21
N VAL A 33 -11.22 -38.60 -1.07
CA VAL A 33 -12.40 -39.19 -1.73
C VAL A 33 -12.10 -40.59 -2.26
N ASP A 34 -10.86 -40.90 -2.66
CA ASP A 34 -10.46 -42.21 -3.16
C ASP A 34 -9.22 -42.73 -2.40
N PRO A 35 -9.39 -43.74 -1.51
CA PRO A 35 -8.28 -44.33 -0.77
C PRO A 35 -7.18 -44.97 -1.66
N TYR A 36 -7.52 -45.39 -2.89
CA TYR A 36 -6.59 -45.99 -3.85
C TYR A 36 -5.97 -44.96 -4.80
N PHE A 37 -6.21 -43.67 -4.54
CA PHE A 37 -5.74 -42.57 -5.38
C PHE A 37 -4.22 -42.56 -5.61
N LEU A 38 -3.42 -42.99 -4.62
CA LEU A 38 -1.96 -43.03 -4.76
C LEU A 38 -1.48 -44.00 -5.86
N GLU A 39 -2.27 -45.02 -6.17
CA GLU A 39 -1.99 -45.96 -7.27
C GLU A 39 -2.39 -45.38 -8.64
N HIS A 40 -3.28 -44.37 -8.67
CA HIS A 40 -3.86 -43.78 -9.87
C HIS A 40 -3.77 -42.24 -9.88
N TYR A 41 -2.65 -41.68 -9.42
CA TYR A 41 -2.49 -40.23 -9.27
C TYR A 41 -2.64 -39.45 -10.59
N THR A 42 -2.48 -40.12 -11.75
CA THR A 42 -2.66 -39.53 -13.08
C THR A 42 -4.07 -39.01 -13.31
N VAL A 43 -5.07 -39.54 -12.60
CA VAL A 43 -6.48 -39.11 -12.68
C VAL A 43 -6.66 -37.62 -12.34
N VAL A 44 -5.73 -36.99 -11.61
CA VAL A 44 -5.75 -35.52 -11.40
C VAL A 44 -5.54 -34.76 -12.69
N PHE A 45 -4.63 -35.22 -13.53
CA PHE A 45 -4.27 -34.55 -14.79
C PHE A 45 -5.31 -34.79 -15.88
N ASP A 46 -6.21 -35.74 -15.70
CA ASP A 46 -7.36 -35.95 -16.59
C ASP A 46 -8.57 -35.10 -16.18
N ASP A 47 -8.58 -34.54 -14.95
CA ASP A 47 -9.69 -33.74 -14.45
C ASP A 47 -9.57 -32.26 -14.91
N PRO A 48 -10.47 -31.75 -15.77
CA PRO A 48 -10.40 -30.36 -16.24
C PRO A 48 -10.54 -29.33 -15.10
N LYS A 49 -11.21 -29.69 -13.97
CA LYS A 49 -11.34 -28.80 -12.81
C LYS A 49 -9.98 -28.47 -12.19
N PHE A 50 -8.99 -29.36 -12.31
CA PHE A 50 -7.64 -29.11 -11.84
C PHE A 50 -6.99 -27.93 -12.57
N PHE A 51 -7.04 -27.95 -13.92
CA PHE A 51 -6.47 -26.89 -14.75
C PHE A 51 -7.19 -25.56 -14.58
N TYR A 52 -8.52 -25.57 -14.51
CA TYR A 52 -9.28 -24.36 -14.20
C TYR A 52 -8.89 -23.79 -12.83
N GLY A 53 -8.76 -24.64 -11.82
CA GLY A 53 -8.37 -24.21 -10.48
C GLY A 53 -6.96 -23.62 -10.41
N ILE A 54 -5.97 -24.23 -11.08
CA ILE A 54 -4.59 -23.73 -11.15
C ILE A 54 -4.48 -22.35 -11.80
N ILE A 55 -5.41 -21.98 -12.67
CA ILE A 55 -5.42 -20.65 -13.31
C ILE A 55 -6.25 -19.68 -12.48
N VAL A 56 -7.50 -20.04 -12.17
CA VAL A 56 -8.47 -19.15 -11.54
C VAL A 56 -8.10 -18.81 -10.11
N VAL A 57 -7.64 -19.79 -9.32
CA VAL A 57 -7.37 -19.58 -7.89
C VAL A 57 -6.18 -18.65 -7.65
N PRO A 58 -5.01 -18.82 -8.30
CA PRO A 58 -3.91 -17.85 -8.17
C PRO A 58 -4.28 -16.45 -8.64
N ILE A 59 -5.03 -16.30 -9.74
CA ILE A 59 -5.50 -15.00 -10.23
C ILE A 59 -6.42 -14.35 -9.19
N PHE A 60 -7.36 -15.10 -8.62
CA PHE A 60 -8.23 -14.64 -7.54
C PHE A 60 -7.42 -14.10 -6.35
N TRP A 61 -6.39 -14.83 -5.91
CA TRP A 61 -5.53 -14.38 -4.82
C TRP A 61 -4.76 -13.09 -5.15
N LEU A 62 -4.20 -12.99 -6.36
CA LEU A 62 -3.51 -11.77 -6.80
C LEU A 62 -4.44 -10.56 -6.80
N ILE A 63 -5.69 -10.72 -7.27
CA ILE A 63 -6.70 -9.67 -7.24
C ILE A 63 -7.01 -9.27 -5.78
N LEU A 64 -7.23 -10.25 -4.91
CA LEU A 64 -7.54 -9.99 -3.50
C LEU A 64 -6.40 -9.25 -2.79
N TYR A 65 -5.14 -9.61 -3.05
CA TYR A 65 -3.97 -8.92 -2.52
C TYR A 65 -3.77 -7.51 -3.12
N ALA A 66 -4.12 -7.32 -4.39
CA ALA A 66 -4.09 -6.01 -5.02
C ALA A 66 -5.14 -5.06 -4.43
N ILE A 67 -6.37 -5.56 -4.21
CA ILE A 67 -7.48 -4.80 -3.60
C ILE A 67 -7.14 -4.41 -2.16
N SER A 68 -6.60 -5.36 -1.37
CA SER A 68 -6.19 -5.09 0.01
C SER A 68 -5.00 -4.12 0.12
N GLY A 69 -4.31 -3.86 -0.99
CA GLY A 69 -3.18 -2.94 -1.05
C GLY A 69 -1.85 -3.55 -0.61
N GLN A 70 -1.72 -4.87 -0.62
CA GLN A 70 -0.53 -5.58 -0.14
C GLN A 70 0.74 -5.29 -0.95
N TYR A 71 0.59 -4.78 -2.18
CA TYR A 71 1.67 -4.34 -3.06
C TYR A 71 2.01 -2.85 -2.92
N ARG A 72 1.38 -2.13 -1.99
CA ARG A 72 1.71 -0.73 -1.67
C ARG A 72 2.83 -0.66 -0.62
N LYS A 73 3.69 0.37 -0.71
CA LYS A 73 4.83 0.62 0.20
C LYS A 73 5.70 -0.64 0.49
N ILE A 74 6.11 -1.38 -0.55
CA ILE A 74 6.75 -2.70 -0.42
C ILE A 74 8.03 -2.75 0.42
N TYR A 75 8.78 -1.65 0.48
CA TYR A 75 10.02 -1.54 1.25
C TYR A 75 9.82 -1.15 2.72
N ARG A 76 8.60 -0.76 3.12
CA ARG A 76 8.28 -0.29 4.47
C ARG A 76 7.39 -1.27 5.23
N LYS A 77 7.50 -2.56 4.90
CA LYS A 77 6.69 -3.62 5.52
C LYS A 77 7.29 -4.09 6.85
N SER A 78 6.41 -4.30 7.82
CA SER A 78 6.74 -4.97 9.07
C SER A 78 6.32 -6.44 9.00
N ARG A 79 7.20 -7.34 9.44
CA ARG A 79 6.96 -8.79 9.48
C ARG A 79 5.69 -9.15 10.27
N LEU A 80 5.51 -8.52 11.44
CA LEU A 80 4.34 -8.75 12.31
C LEU A 80 3.06 -8.20 11.69
N LYS A 81 3.11 -7.01 11.08
CA LYS A 81 1.95 -6.46 10.36
C LYS A 81 1.59 -7.36 9.17
N GLU A 82 2.59 -7.86 8.45
CA GLU A 82 2.38 -8.75 7.31
C GLU A 82 1.79 -10.10 7.70
N LEU A 83 2.16 -10.65 8.86
CA LEU A 83 1.52 -11.84 9.44
C LEU A 83 0.02 -11.60 9.64
N GLY A 84 -0.35 -10.54 10.36
CA GLY A 84 -1.74 -10.20 10.62
C GLY A 84 -2.55 -9.97 9.34
N HIS A 85 -2.02 -9.17 8.42
CA HIS A 85 -2.67 -8.93 7.12
C HIS A 85 -2.82 -10.21 6.29
N THR A 86 -1.78 -11.04 6.21
CA THR A 86 -1.83 -12.29 5.45
C THR A 86 -2.82 -13.26 6.05
N LEU A 87 -2.91 -13.35 7.39
CA LEU A 87 -3.88 -14.18 8.09
C LEU A 87 -5.32 -13.74 7.79
N SER A 88 -5.64 -12.46 7.98
CA SER A 88 -7.00 -11.95 7.74
C SER A 88 -7.42 -12.08 6.27
N ILE A 89 -6.54 -11.76 5.32
CA ILE A 89 -6.85 -11.87 3.89
C ILE A 89 -7.01 -13.35 3.48
N THR A 90 -6.17 -14.23 4.01
CA THR A 90 -6.28 -15.67 3.71
C THR A 90 -7.58 -16.24 4.25
N LEU A 91 -8.00 -15.85 5.45
CA LEU A 91 -9.27 -16.29 6.01
C LEU A 91 -10.46 -15.87 5.12
N ILE A 92 -10.49 -14.61 4.70
CA ILE A 92 -11.53 -14.09 3.79
C ILE A 92 -11.49 -14.79 2.43
N GLY A 93 -10.31 -14.95 1.84
CA GLY A 93 -10.17 -15.55 0.52
C GLY A 93 -10.54 -17.03 0.51
N VAL A 94 -10.16 -17.79 1.54
CA VAL A 94 -10.54 -19.21 1.69
C VAL A 94 -12.04 -19.34 1.91
N LEU A 95 -12.66 -18.43 2.68
CA LEU A 95 -14.11 -18.39 2.85
C LEU A 95 -14.83 -18.20 1.50
N ILE A 96 -14.36 -17.25 0.67
CA ILE A 96 -14.93 -17.03 -0.67
C ILE A 96 -14.74 -18.27 -1.56
N ILE A 97 -13.53 -18.82 -1.63
CA ILE A 97 -13.24 -20.04 -2.42
C ILE A 97 -14.10 -21.20 -1.94
N PHE A 98 -14.30 -21.34 -0.64
CA PHE A 98 -15.12 -22.39 -0.05
C PHE A 98 -16.56 -22.35 -0.57
N PHE A 99 -17.20 -21.18 -0.52
CA PHE A 99 -18.57 -21.03 -1.02
C PHE A 99 -18.69 -21.14 -2.55
N VAL A 100 -17.68 -20.70 -3.31
CA VAL A 100 -17.76 -20.67 -4.78
C VAL A 100 -17.34 -21.99 -5.42
N LEU A 101 -16.32 -22.67 -4.89
CA LEU A 101 -15.70 -23.84 -5.56
C LEU A 101 -15.86 -25.15 -4.78
N ILE A 102 -16.01 -25.10 -3.45
CA ILE A 102 -16.02 -26.31 -2.61
C ILE A 102 -17.45 -26.74 -2.25
N LEU A 103 -18.39 -25.79 -2.14
CA LEU A 103 -19.75 -26.07 -1.69
C LEU A 103 -20.49 -27.05 -2.61
N ASP A 104 -20.38 -26.86 -3.93
CA ASP A 104 -21.08 -27.62 -4.97
C ASP A 104 -20.43 -28.98 -5.31
N ASP A 105 -19.43 -29.43 -4.55
CA ASP A 105 -18.68 -30.62 -4.89
C ASP A 105 -19.09 -31.89 -4.12
N VAL A 106 -18.76 -33.05 -4.68
CA VAL A 106 -19.20 -34.37 -4.20
C VAL A 106 -18.51 -34.69 -2.87
N ILE A 107 -19.30 -34.92 -1.82
CA ILE A 107 -18.81 -35.06 -0.44
C ILE A 107 -19.43 -36.27 0.25
N ARG A 108 -18.60 -36.96 1.06
CA ARG A 108 -18.99 -38.13 1.86
C ARG A 108 -19.64 -37.76 3.20
N SER A 109 -19.30 -36.62 3.80
CA SER A 109 -19.82 -36.17 5.11
C SER A 109 -19.65 -34.66 5.33
N TYR A 110 -20.55 -34.03 6.11
CA TYR A 110 -20.43 -32.63 6.52
C TYR A 110 -19.09 -32.29 7.22
N LYS A 111 -18.46 -33.27 7.90
CA LYS A 111 -17.13 -33.08 8.51
C LYS A 111 -16.04 -32.77 7.47
N SER A 112 -16.20 -33.24 6.24
CA SER A 112 -15.22 -33.04 5.16
C SER A 112 -15.16 -31.58 4.69
N TYR A 113 -16.23 -30.79 4.87
CA TYR A 113 -16.20 -29.35 4.59
C TYR A 113 -15.24 -28.62 5.53
N TYR A 114 -15.34 -28.86 6.83
CA TYR A 114 -14.45 -28.24 7.82
C TYR A 114 -13.00 -28.65 7.61
N GLN A 115 -12.74 -29.93 7.30
CA GLN A 115 -11.40 -30.42 6.99
C GLN A 115 -10.84 -29.76 5.72
N SER A 116 -11.62 -29.68 4.65
CA SER A 116 -11.20 -29.03 3.40
C SER A 116 -10.88 -27.55 3.61
N PHE A 117 -11.73 -26.84 4.35
CA PHE A 117 -11.50 -25.44 4.71
C PHE A 117 -10.19 -25.25 5.49
N ILE A 118 -9.98 -26.05 6.54
CA ILE A 118 -8.77 -25.96 7.39
C ILE A 118 -7.52 -26.30 6.58
N VAL A 119 -7.54 -27.37 5.78
CA VAL A 119 -6.39 -27.77 4.98
C VAL A 119 -6.05 -26.72 3.94
N LEU A 120 -7.05 -26.19 3.21
CA LEU A 120 -6.82 -25.11 2.25
C LEU A 120 -6.25 -23.86 2.93
N PHE A 121 -6.81 -23.47 4.09
CA PHE A 121 -6.33 -22.34 4.88
C PHE A 121 -4.89 -22.53 5.32
N VAL A 122 -4.55 -23.66 5.94
CA VAL A 122 -3.21 -23.94 6.46
C VAL A 122 -2.19 -24.01 5.33
N LEU A 123 -2.50 -24.69 4.23
CA LEU A 123 -1.60 -24.78 3.08
C LEU A 123 -1.34 -23.39 2.48
N HIS A 124 -2.41 -22.66 2.14
CA HIS A 124 -2.28 -21.36 1.49
C HIS A 124 -1.58 -20.32 2.38
N PHE A 125 -2.00 -20.24 3.66
CA PHE A 125 -1.40 -19.34 4.63
C PHE A 125 0.08 -19.63 4.83
N SER A 126 0.44 -20.91 5.04
CA SER A 126 1.83 -21.30 5.34
C SER A 126 2.76 -21.00 4.18
N PHE A 127 2.40 -21.39 2.95
CA PHE A 127 3.24 -21.12 1.78
C PHE A 127 3.37 -19.62 1.51
N THR A 128 2.24 -18.89 1.51
CA THR A 128 2.23 -17.46 1.23
C THR A 128 2.99 -16.67 2.30
N TYR A 129 2.74 -16.96 3.58
CA TYR A 129 3.42 -16.27 4.69
C TYR A 129 4.91 -16.60 4.70
N LEU A 130 5.30 -17.86 4.46
CA LEU A 130 6.72 -18.23 4.39
C LEU A 130 7.45 -17.46 3.27
N ALA A 131 6.89 -17.44 2.06
CA ALA A 131 7.48 -16.72 0.94
C ALA A 131 7.59 -15.21 1.23
N ARG A 132 6.53 -14.59 1.77
CA ARG A 132 6.53 -13.18 2.16
C ARG A 132 7.49 -12.89 3.31
N PHE A 133 7.55 -13.75 4.31
CA PHE A 133 8.47 -13.63 5.44
C PHE A 133 9.92 -13.63 4.95
N LEU A 134 10.28 -14.52 4.03
CA LEU A 134 11.62 -14.55 3.42
C LEU A 134 11.89 -13.27 2.63
N LEU A 135 10.98 -12.86 1.74
CA LEU A 135 11.14 -11.64 0.94
C LEU A 135 11.28 -10.38 1.80
N THR A 136 10.41 -10.23 2.81
CA THR A 136 10.43 -9.09 3.74
C THR A 136 11.66 -9.14 4.62
N SER A 137 12.10 -10.30 5.09
CA SER A 137 13.33 -10.43 5.89
C SER A 137 14.58 -10.08 5.07
N ILE A 138 14.69 -10.55 3.83
CA ILE A 138 15.78 -10.19 2.92
C ILE A 138 15.80 -8.69 2.66
N THR A 139 14.62 -8.09 2.48
CA THR A 139 14.48 -6.64 2.21
C THR A 139 14.86 -5.82 3.43
N ASN A 140 14.32 -6.15 4.61
CA ASN A 140 14.63 -5.47 5.85
C ASN A 140 16.11 -5.62 6.22
N ASN A 141 16.71 -6.79 5.97
CA ASN A 141 18.15 -6.98 6.17
C ASN A 141 18.98 -6.04 5.29
N LYS A 142 18.61 -5.84 4.02
CA LYS A 142 19.26 -4.88 3.12
C LYS A 142 19.08 -3.43 3.59
N ILE A 143 17.94 -3.10 4.19
CA ILE A 143 17.66 -1.78 4.76
C ILE A 143 18.53 -1.55 6.00
N HIS A 144 18.55 -2.50 6.94
CA HIS A 144 19.35 -2.40 8.17
C HIS A 144 20.85 -2.28 7.90
N HIS A 145 21.34 -2.91 6.82
CA HIS A 145 22.74 -2.81 6.36
C HIS A 145 22.97 -1.65 5.38
N ARG A 146 22.06 -0.65 5.31
CA ARG A 146 22.17 0.56 4.48
C ARG A 146 22.37 0.32 2.96
N LYS A 147 22.10 -0.89 2.46
CA LYS A 147 22.15 -1.21 1.01
C LYS A 147 20.94 -0.64 0.27
N ILE A 148 19.84 -0.44 0.99
CA ILE A 148 18.62 0.21 0.52
C ILE A 148 18.29 1.30 1.54
N GLY A 149 18.03 2.51 1.06
CA GLY A 149 17.62 3.61 1.89
C GLY A 149 16.59 4.49 1.17
N PHE A 150 15.90 5.28 1.97
CA PHE A 150 14.90 6.26 1.58
C PHE A 150 15.55 7.63 1.68
N ASN A 151 15.55 8.40 0.60
CA ASN A 151 16.07 9.77 0.64
C ASN A 151 15.26 10.57 1.65
N THR A 152 15.94 11.08 2.67
CA THR A 152 15.35 11.77 3.82
C THR A 152 15.88 13.20 3.90
N VAL A 153 14.97 14.16 4.09
CA VAL A 153 15.31 15.54 4.43
C VAL A 153 14.96 15.79 5.88
N MET A 154 15.87 16.43 6.62
CA MET A 154 15.61 16.92 7.97
C MET A 154 15.05 18.34 7.89
N VAL A 155 14.00 18.65 8.64
CA VAL A 155 13.50 20.01 8.82
C VAL A 155 13.81 20.44 10.25
N GLY A 156 14.57 21.53 10.36
CA GLY A 156 15.13 22.01 11.62
C GLY A 156 16.66 21.83 11.66
N CYS A 157 17.34 22.77 12.30
CA CYS A 157 18.80 22.86 12.39
C CYS A 157 19.32 23.05 13.82
N ASN A 158 18.42 23.01 14.81
CA ASN A 158 18.69 23.17 16.22
C ASN A 158 19.36 21.93 16.85
N GLY A 159 19.68 22.01 18.15
CA GLY A 159 20.29 20.93 18.90
C GLY A 159 19.44 19.65 18.94
N ASN A 160 18.11 19.77 18.91
CA ASN A 160 17.20 18.63 18.82
C ASN A 160 17.31 17.93 17.45
N ALA A 161 17.39 18.68 16.35
CA ALA A 161 17.58 18.12 15.02
C ALA A 161 18.92 17.37 14.90
N LEU A 162 19.99 17.93 15.49
CA LEU A 162 21.29 17.26 15.56
C LEU A 162 21.24 15.97 16.39
N SER A 163 20.61 15.99 17.57
CA SER A 163 20.53 14.80 18.43
C SER A 163 19.74 13.67 17.76
N ILE A 164 18.61 13.99 17.12
CA ILE A 164 17.80 13.01 16.36
C ILE A 164 18.57 12.47 15.16
N PHE A 165 19.28 13.33 14.42
CA PHE A 165 20.13 12.90 13.31
C PHE A 165 21.20 11.91 13.77
N GLN A 166 21.93 12.25 14.85
CA GLN A 166 22.97 11.39 15.42
C GLN A 166 22.38 10.08 15.97
N GLU A 167 21.22 10.12 16.62
CA GLU A 167 20.54 8.93 17.13
C GLU A 167 20.15 7.97 16.01
N ILE A 168 19.62 8.48 14.89
CA ILE A 168 19.24 7.68 13.73
C ILE A 168 20.47 7.13 13.00
N GLU A 169 21.51 7.95 12.82
CA GLU A 169 22.74 7.51 12.14
C GLU A 169 23.54 6.50 12.97
N ASN A 170 23.57 6.64 14.30
CA ASN A 170 24.32 5.73 15.17
C ASN A 170 23.56 4.45 15.54
N GLN A 171 22.32 4.28 15.08
CA GLN A 171 21.57 3.05 15.31
C GLN A 171 22.26 1.82 14.70
N PRO A 172 22.33 0.69 15.43
CA PRO A 172 22.95 -0.54 14.92
C PRO A 172 22.16 -1.15 13.76
N LEU A 173 20.83 -0.99 13.79
CA LEU A 173 19.92 -1.43 12.74
C LEU A 173 19.31 -0.19 12.09
N SER A 174 19.84 0.19 10.92
CA SER A 174 19.36 1.38 10.24
C SER A 174 17.86 1.26 9.92
N PRO A 175 17.05 2.31 10.19
CA PRO A 175 15.66 2.39 9.76
C PRO A 175 15.52 2.61 8.24
N GLY A 176 16.64 2.75 7.52
CA GLY A 176 16.69 3.01 6.08
C GLY A 176 16.71 4.49 5.74
N ASN A 177 16.84 5.39 6.72
CA ASN A 177 16.99 6.81 6.47
C ASN A 177 18.33 7.08 5.77
N LYS A 178 18.27 7.76 4.62
CA LYS A 178 19.44 8.27 3.91
C LYS A 178 19.31 9.79 3.86
N PHE A 179 19.92 10.47 4.83
CA PHE A 179 19.86 11.93 4.89
C PHE A 179 20.59 12.54 3.69
N ILE A 180 19.86 13.32 2.90
CA ILE A 180 20.43 14.03 1.73
C ILE A 180 20.75 15.49 2.04
N GLY A 181 20.24 16.02 3.16
CA GLY A 181 20.40 17.41 3.58
C GLY A 181 19.33 17.83 4.58
N PHE A 182 19.43 19.08 5.04
CA PHE A 182 18.47 19.70 5.94
C PHE A 182 17.92 21.01 5.37
N VAL A 183 16.78 21.46 5.90
CA VAL A 183 16.18 22.76 5.60
C VAL A 183 15.85 23.52 6.87
N ASP A 184 15.91 24.84 6.78
CA ASP A 184 15.57 25.73 7.88
C ASP A 184 14.05 25.78 8.11
N ALA A 185 13.65 25.58 9.37
CA ALA A 185 12.25 25.61 9.82
C ALA A 185 11.79 27.00 10.31
N GLY A 186 12.74 27.93 10.49
CA GLY A 186 12.56 29.23 11.13
C GLY A 186 13.90 29.91 11.44
N VAL A 187 13.89 30.87 12.36
CA VAL A 187 15.08 31.62 12.79
C VAL A 187 15.84 30.78 13.82
N SER A 188 16.84 30.02 13.37
CA SER A 188 17.86 29.45 14.25
C SER A 188 19.10 30.34 14.18
N GLU A 189 19.72 30.63 15.33
CA GLU A 189 20.94 31.44 15.41
C GLU A 189 22.19 30.65 14.98
N GLU A 190 22.16 29.31 15.06
CA GLU A 190 23.26 28.43 14.63
C GLU A 190 22.74 27.19 13.90
N ASN A 191 23.39 26.85 12.78
CA ASN A 191 23.09 25.66 11.97
C ASN A 191 24.02 24.50 12.35
N LEU A 192 23.68 23.78 13.42
CA LEU A 192 24.53 22.70 13.96
C LEU A 192 24.65 21.47 13.03
N LEU A 193 23.69 21.29 12.11
CA LEU A 193 23.70 20.20 11.13
C LEU A 193 24.62 20.42 9.93
N ASP A 194 25.06 21.66 9.69
CA ASP A 194 25.83 22.03 8.49
C ASP A 194 27.19 21.30 8.41
N HIS A 195 27.70 20.86 9.56
CA HIS A 195 28.91 20.04 9.64
C HIS A 195 28.72 18.58 9.20
N TYR A 196 27.49 18.08 9.11
CA TYR A 196 27.18 16.67 8.88
C TYR A 196 26.48 16.40 7.55
N ILE A 197 25.55 17.27 7.17
CA ILE A 197 24.71 17.13 5.97
C ILE A 197 24.49 18.49 5.32
N PRO A 198 24.34 18.58 3.99
CA PRO A 198 24.28 19.86 3.29
C PRO A 198 22.99 20.62 3.60
N HIS A 199 23.09 21.95 3.69
CA HIS A 199 21.95 22.84 3.74
C HIS A 199 21.29 22.99 2.35
N LEU A 200 20.01 22.65 2.24
CA LEU A 200 19.29 22.64 0.95
C LEU A 200 18.41 23.88 0.72
N GLY A 201 18.25 24.74 1.73
CA GLY A 201 17.44 25.95 1.69
C GLY A 201 16.39 25.98 2.80
N THR A 202 15.29 26.69 2.56
CA THR A 202 14.26 26.93 3.58
C THR A 202 13.08 25.97 3.46
N TYR A 203 12.18 25.94 4.45
CA TYR A 203 10.94 25.15 4.35
C TYR A 203 10.09 25.47 3.10
N LYS A 204 10.18 26.69 2.55
CA LYS A 204 9.47 27.08 1.32
C LYS A 204 10.00 26.37 0.08
N ASP A 205 11.26 25.94 0.12
CA ASP A 205 11.90 25.20 -0.96
C ASP A 205 11.57 23.70 -0.92
N LEU A 206 10.86 23.22 0.11
CA LEU A 206 10.64 21.79 0.33
C LEU A 206 10.00 21.10 -0.88
N LYS A 207 8.99 21.69 -1.51
CA LYS A 207 8.34 21.09 -2.69
C LYS A 207 9.33 20.88 -3.83
N ARG A 208 10.17 21.88 -4.10
CA ARG A 208 11.23 21.82 -5.12
C ARG A 208 12.29 20.77 -4.76
N ILE A 209 12.77 20.78 -3.53
CA ILE A 209 13.79 19.84 -3.02
C ILE A 209 13.29 18.40 -3.12
N VAL A 210 12.02 18.17 -2.77
CA VAL A 210 11.37 16.87 -2.85
C VAL A 210 11.39 16.31 -4.27
N ASP A 211 11.05 17.14 -5.26
CA ASP A 211 10.99 16.74 -6.65
C ASP A 211 12.41 16.54 -7.24
N GLU A 212 13.34 17.45 -6.99
CA GLU A 212 14.72 17.40 -7.48
C GLU A 212 15.50 16.19 -6.94
N HIS A 213 15.43 15.98 -5.62
CA HIS A 213 16.22 14.95 -4.93
C HIS A 213 15.45 13.64 -4.74
N LYS A 214 14.21 13.55 -5.27
CA LYS A 214 13.31 12.39 -5.14
C LYS A 214 13.18 11.97 -3.68
N VAL A 215 12.89 12.94 -2.82
CA VAL A 215 12.75 12.72 -1.37
C VAL A 215 11.57 11.81 -1.10
N GLU A 216 11.79 10.80 -0.26
CA GLU A 216 10.74 9.84 0.14
C GLU A 216 10.26 10.08 1.56
N GLU A 217 11.04 10.79 2.37
CA GLU A 217 10.73 11.06 3.76
C GLU A 217 11.20 12.45 4.19
N VAL A 218 10.36 13.14 4.96
CA VAL A 218 10.72 14.37 5.66
C VAL A 218 10.59 14.09 7.16
N ILE A 219 11.67 14.33 7.90
CA ILE A 219 11.66 14.26 9.37
C ILE A 219 11.67 15.68 9.90
N ILE A 220 10.64 16.03 10.67
CA ILE A 220 10.51 17.32 11.33
C ILE A 220 11.04 17.17 12.76
N ALA A 221 12.16 17.83 13.03
CA ALA A 221 12.74 18.00 14.35
C ALA A 221 12.52 19.45 14.78
N PHE A 222 11.45 19.67 15.54
CA PHE A 222 11.03 20.99 15.97
C PHE A 222 11.17 21.11 17.50
N GLU A 223 11.36 22.33 17.98
CA GLU A 223 11.24 22.65 19.41
C GLU A 223 9.81 23.14 19.75
N ARG A 224 9.42 23.14 21.03
CA ARG A 224 8.05 23.57 21.43
C ARG A 224 7.69 24.99 20.97
N SER A 225 8.69 25.86 20.84
CA SER A 225 8.57 27.22 20.32
C SER A 225 8.18 27.28 18.85
N GLU A 226 8.33 26.19 18.10
CA GLU A 226 8.22 26.13 16.64
C GLU A 226 6.97 25.36 16.17
N LYS A 227 5.87 25.36 16.93
CA LYS A 227 4.62 24.67 16.53
C LYS A 227 4.15 25.06 15.13
N ASP A 228 4.27 26.34 14.79
CA ASP A 228 3.92 26.86 13.46
C ASP A 228 4.76 26.25 12.34
N ALA A 229 5.99 25.81 12.62
CA ALA A 229 6.85 25.20 11.62
C ALA A 229 6.30 23.86 11.13
N VAL A 230 5.71 23.06 12.02
CA VAL A 230 5.06 21.80 11.65
C VAL A 230 3.92 22.04 10.66
N GLU A 231 3.05 23.01 10.95
CA GLU A 231 1.91 23.35 10.09
C GLU A 231 2.37 23.90 8.73
N ARG A 232 3.39 24.76 8.70
CA ARG A 232 3.99 25.27 7.47
C ARG A 232 4.53 24.14 6.59
N VAL A 233 5.28 23.20 7.18
CA VAL A 233 5.84 22.05 6.46
C VAL A 233 4.75 21.13 5.92
N ILE A 234 3.71 20.85 6.72
CA ILE A 234 2.57 20.03 6.27
C ILE A 234 1.88 20.70 5.08
N THR A 235 1.66 22.02 5.15
CA THR A 235 0.99 22.78 4.09
C THR A 235 1.80 22.76 2.78
N GLU A 236 3.11 22.99 2.85
CA GLU A 236 3.99 22.94 1.66
C GLU A 236 4.06 21.55 1.02
N LEU A 237 3.92 20.50 1.84
CA LEU A 237 4.02 19.11 1.41
C LEU A 237 2.66 18.44 1.13
N GLU A 238 1.52 19.14 1.30
CA GLU A 238 0.18 18.57 1.21
C GLU A 238 -0.10 17.90 -0.15
N GLU A 239 0.39 18.51 -1.23
CA GLU A 239 0.22 17.99 -2.60
C GLU A 239 1.23 16.89 -2.96
N THR A 240 2.22 16.62 -2.09
CA THR A 240 3.29 15.66 -2.34
C THR A 240 2.97 14.26 -1.80
N ASN A 241 3.76 13.27 -2.19
CA ASN A 241 3.61 11.88 -1.72
C ASN A 241 4.61 11.48 -0.65
N VAL A 242 5.27 12.48 -0.03
CA VAL A 242 6.33 12.25 0.93
C VAL A 242 5.74 11.77 2.25
N VAL A 243 6.46 10.87 2.92
CA VAL A 243 6.11 10.47 4.28
C VAL A 243 6.64 11.53 5.24
N ILE A 244 5.74 12.20 5.95
CA ILE A 244 6.12 13.18 6.97
C ILE A 244 6.19 12.46 8.31
N LYS A 245 7.34 12.57 8.98
CA LYS A 245 7.55 12.07 10.33
C LYS A 245 7.89 13.22 11.25
N ILE A 246 7.37 13.18 12.46
CA ILE A 246 7.66 14.16 13.50
C ILE A 246 8.41 13.45 14.62
N ALA A 247 9.51 14.04 15.08
CA ALA A 247 10.15 13.61 16.32
C ALA A 247 9.37 14.15 17.53
N PRO A 248 8.83 13.28 18.40
CA PRO A 248 8.18 13.70 19.64
C PRO A 248 9.20 14.24 20.63
N ILE A 249 8.74 15.13 21.50
CA ILE A 249 9.54 15.65 22.59
C ILE A 249 9.49 14.65 23.74
N MET A 250 10.60 14.44 24.46
CA MET A 250 10.70 13.43 25.53
C MET A 250 9.58 13.55 26.59
N GLN A 251 9.16 14.78 26.90
CA GLN A 251 8.04 15.06 27.81
C GLN A 251 6.72 14.45 27.33
N ASP A 252 6.45 14.50 26.02
CA ASP A 252 5.19 14.03 25.44
C ASP A 252 5.09 12.49 25.52
N ILE A 253 6.24 11.80 25.46
CA ILE A 253 6.36 10.35 25.67
C ILE A 253 6.11 10.01 27.14
N LEU A 254 6.76 10.70 28.07
CA LEU A 254 6.61 10.47 29.52
C LEU A 254 5.17 10.71 30.00
N LEU A 255 4.47 11.67 29.39
CA LEU A 255 3.06 11.97 29.68
C LEU A 255 2.08 11.00 28.99
N GLY A 256 2.56 10.04 28.20
CA GLY A 256 1.72 9.06 27.50
C GLY A 256 0.87 9.64 26.37
N SER A 257 1.12 10.88 25.96
CA SER A 257 0.33 11.60 24.95
C SER A 257 0.58 11.12 23.52
N VAL A 258 1.63 10.33 23.30
CA VAL A 258 2.04 9.80 21.99
C VAL A 258 2.28 8.29 22.06
N LYS A 259 1.65 7.53 21.15
CA LYS A 259 1.98 6.11 20.93
C LYS A 259 3.08 6.02 19.87
N THR A 260 4.26 5.54 20.27
CA THR A 260 5.42 5.41 19.39
C THR A 260 5.52 3.97 18.86
N SER A 261 5.92 3.80 17.59
CA SER A 261 6.02 2.47 16.96
C SER A 261 7.45 1.96 16.77
N SER A 262 8.44 2.74 17.20
CA SER A 262 9.87 2.45 17.07
C SER A 262 10.48 2.31 18.46
N ILE A 263 11.34 1.29 18.62
CA ILE A 263 11.99 0.95 19.89
C ILE A 263 13.18 1.87 20.19
N TYR A 264 13.84 2.40 19.14
CA TYR A 264 15.09 3.17 19.28
C TYR A 264 14.80 4.68 19.23
N SER A 265 14.51 5.25 18.06
CA SER A 265 14.04 6.63 17.95
C SER A 265 12.55 6.67 17.64
N PRO A 266 11.69 7.13 18.57
CA PRO A 266 10.28 7.26 18.30
C PRO A 266 10.07 8.37 17.27
N LEU A 267 9.53 8.04 16.10
CA LEU A 267 9.05 9.01 15.13
C LEU A 267 7.56 8.78 14.92
N ILE A 268 6.78 9.85 14.91
CA ILE A 268 5.35 9.82 14.61
C ILE A 268 5.16 10.03 13.12
N GLU A 269 4.68 9.01 12.38
CA GLU A 269 4.27 9.19 10.99
C GLU A 269 2.93 9.94 10.94
N ILE A 270 2.91 11.11 10.29
CA ILE A 270 1.67 11.81 9.98
C ILE A 270 1.04 11.10 8.77
N SER A 271 -0.08 10.44 8.99
CA SER A 271 -0.81 9.79 7.91
C SER A 271 -1.50 10.83 7.03
N THR A 272 -0.86 11.25 5.94
CA THR A 272 -1.49 12.11 4.91
C THR A 272 -2.54 11.37 4.06
N ASN A 273 -2.67 10.04 4.23
CA ASN A 273 -3.67 9.25 3.52
C ASN A 273 -4.93 9.10 4.37
N LEU A 274 -5.99 9.81 3.99
CA LEU A 274 -7.30 9.80 4.68
C LEU A 274 -8.02 8.45 4.59
N MET A 275 -7.67 7.58 3.63
CA MET A 275 -8.34 6.30 3.39
C MET A 275 -7.36 5.13 3.26
N PRO A 276 -7.60 3.99 3.93
CA PRO A 276 -6.95 2.72 3.64
C PRO A 276 -7.05 2.31 2.16
N ALA A 277 -6.10 1.47 1.72
CA ALA A 277 -6.00 1.05 0.33
C ALA A 277 -7.27 0.35 -0.19
N TRP A 278 -7.85 -0.55 0.60
CA TRP A 278 -9.07 -1.27 0.24
C TRP A 278 -10.27 -0.32 0.09
N GLN A 279 -10.38 0.71 0.93
CA GLN A 279 -11.44 1.71 0.82
C GLN A 279 -11.32 2.51 -0.47
N MET A 280 -10.11 2.90 -0.88
CA MET A 280 -9.91 3.57 -2.17
C MET A 280 -10.35 2.70 -3.34
N VAL A 281 -10.05 1.39 -3.29
CA VAL A 281 -10.42 0.45 -4.37
C VAL A 281 -11.93 0.24 -4.40
N VAL A 282 -12.56 0.04 -3.23
CA VAL A 282 -14.02 -0.08 -3.11
C VAL A 282 -14.72 1.19 -3.57
N LYS A 283 -14.25 2.37 -3.14
CA LYS A 283 -14.77 3.67 -3.58
C LYS A 283 -14.69 3.81 -5.10
N ARG A 284 -13.55 3.42 -5.70
CA ARG A 284 -13.38 3.49 -7.15
C ARG A 284 -14.32 2.53 -7.88
N ALA A 285 -14.49 1.31 -7.39
CA ALA A 285 -15.44 0.34 -7.95
C ALA A 285 -16.88 0.88 -7.85
N MET A 286 -17.26 1.41 -6.69
CA MET A 286 -18.56 2.05 -6.48
C MET A 286 -18.77 3.22 -7.44
N ASP A 287 -17.79 4.12 -7.58
CA ASP A 287 -17.89 5.27 -8.48
C ASP A 287 -18.11 4.84 -9.93
N ILE A 288 -17.44 3.79 -10.39
CA ILE A 288 -17.61 3.26 -11.75
C ILE A 288 -19.00 2.64 -11.91
N VAL A 289 -19.41 1.76 -11.00
CA VAL A 289 -20.69 1.03 -11.10
C VAL A 289 -21.86 2.01 -11.01
N VAL A 290 -21.86 2.90 -10.01
CA VAL A 290 -22.92 3.89 -9.82
C VAL A 290 -22.97 4.87 -11.00
N SER A 291 -21.81 5.33 -11.50
CA SER A 291 -21.78 6.22 -12.67
C SER A 291 -22.30 5.53 -13.92
N LEU A 292 -21.97 4.24 -14.14
CA LEU A 292 -22.45 3.49 -15.29
C LEU A 292 -23.98 3.32 -15.26
N ILE A 293 -24.53 2.95 -14.09
CA ILE A 293 -25.98 2.85 -13.89
C ILE A 293 -26.64 4.21 -14.12
N ALA A 294 -26.09 5.28 -13.55
CA ALA A 294 -26.60 6.64 -13.72
C ALA A 294 -26.58 7.07 -15.19
N ILE A 295 -25.52 6.76 -15.95
CA ILE A 295 -25.44 7.06 -17.38
C ILE A 295 -26.53 6.34 -18.16
N ILE A 296 -26.79 5.06 -17.88
CA ILE A 296 -27.83 4.29 -18.57
C ILE A 296 -29.21 4.87 -18.26
N VAL A 297 -29.52 5.07 -16.98
CA VAL A 297 -30.82 5.57 -16.52
C VAL A 297 -31.09 7.01 -16.98
N LEU A 298 -30.07 7.88 -16.96
CA LEU A 298 -30.19 9.28 -17.37
C LEU A 298 -29.93 9.50 -18.87
N SER A 299 -29.62 8.46 -19.65
CA SER A 299 -29.37 8.58 -21.09
C SER A 299 -30.49 9.28 -21.87
N PRO A 300 -31.81 9.09 -21.57
CA PRO A 300 -32.86 9.82 -22.27
C PRO A 300 -32.81 11.32 -21.96
N VAL A 301 -32.57 11.67 -20.69
CA VAL A 301 -32.44 13.07 -20.25
C VAL A 301 -31.23 13.72 -20.93
N PHE A 302 -30.09 13.02 -20.96
CA PHE A 302 -28.88 13.48 -21.63
C PHE A 302 -29.07 13.69 -23.13
N LEU A 303 -29.90 12.87 -23.78
CA LEU A 303 -30.25 13.05 -25.20
C LEU A 303 -31.07 14.33 -25.41
N PHE A 304 -32.10 14.58 -24.59
CA PHE A 304 -32.89 15.80 -24.69
C PHE A 304 -32.06 17.06 -24.41
N THR A 305 -31.17 17.02 -23.40
CA THR A 305 -30.27 18.14 -23.14
C THR A 305 -29.27 18.36 -24.28
N ALA A 306 -28.78 17.28 -24.90
CA ALA A 306 -27.89 17.35 -26.05
C ALA A 306 -28.55 18.05 -27.25
N ILE A 307 -29.82 17.73 -27.54
CA ILE A 307 -30.61 18.39 -28.57
C ILE A 307 -30.78 19.89 -28.22
N GLY A 308 -31.18 20.20 -26.99
CA GLY A 308 -31.37 21.58 -26.54
C GLY A 308 -30.12 22.46 -26.70
N VAL A 309 -28.94 21.96 -26.28
CA VAL A 309 -27.66 22.68 -26.44
C VAL A 309 -27.29 22.87 -27.91
N LYS A 310 -27.61 21.90 -28.77
CA LYS A 310 -27.30 21.98 -30.21
C LYS A 310 -28.17 23.02 -30.92
N LEU A 311 -29.41 23.19 -30.47
CA LEU A 311 -30.34 24.18 -31.00
C LEU A 311 -30.06 25.60 -30.49
N SER A 312 -29.50 25.77 -29.28
CA SER A 312 -29.29 27.11 -28.69
C SER A 312 -28.09 27.85 -29.28
N SER A 313 -27.00 27.17 -29.65
CA SER A 313 -25.82 27.83 -30.22
C SER A 313 -24.96 26.93 -31.11
N PRO A 314 -24.29 27.47 -32.14
CA PRO A 314 -23.38 26.68 -32.97
C PRO A 314 -22.18 26.19 -32.15
N GLY A 315 -21.84 24.91 -32.30
CA GLY A 315 -20.67 24.30 -31.64
C GLY A 315 -20.88 22.85 -31.16
N PRO A 316 -19.89 22.31 -30.43
CA PRO A 316 -19.96 20.98 -29.83
C PRO A 316 -20.89 20.96 -28.60
N ILE A 317 -21.54 19.82 -28.38
CA ILE A 317 -22.50 19.61 -27.28
C ILE A 317 -21.80 19.56 -25.91
N LEU A 318 -20.60 18.96 -25.88
CA LEU A 318 -19.81 18.75 -24.67
C LEU A 318 -18.62 19.72 -24.63
N TYR A 319 -18.33 20.22 -23.43
CA TYR A 319 -17.19 21.06 -23.10
C TYR A 319 -16.31 20.36 -22.06
N CYS A 320 -14.99 20.47 -22.23
CA CYS A 320 -13.99 19.84 -21.36
C CYS A 320 -13.23 20.92 -20.57
N GLN A 321 -13.47 21.00 -19.26
CA GLN A 321 -12.79 21.94 -18.37
C GLN A 321 -11.64 21.25 -17.61
N PRO A 322 -10.41 21.80 -17.57
CA PRO A 322 -9.37 21.29 -16.69
C PRO A 322 -9.73 21.56 -15.21
N ARG A 323 -9.51 20.57 -14.34
CA ARG A 323 -9.71 20.65 -12.90
C ARG A 323 -8.55 19.96 -12.18
N VAL A 324 -8.21 20.47 -11.00
CA VAL A 324 -7.22 19.84 -10.12
C VAL A 324 -7.85 18.62 -9.44
N GLY A 325 -7.22 17.46 -9.58
CA GLY A 325 -7.62 16.22 -8.96
C GLY A 325 -6.73 15.83 -7.79
N LEU A 326 -6.76 14.55 -7.42
CA LEU A 326 -5.99 14.01 -6.31
C LEU A 326 -4.47 14.27 -6.47
N ARG A 327 -3.84 14.84 -5.44
CA ARG A 327 -2.39 15.15 -5.39
C ARG A 327 -1.95 16.06 -6.54
N GLY A 328 -2.70 17.14 -6.77
CA GLY A 328 -2.40 18.14 -7.80
C GLY A 328 -2.56 17.67 -9.25
N LYS A 329 -2.94 16.40 -9.51
CA LYS A 329 -3.05 15.87 -10.87
C LYS A 329 -4.24 16.47 -11.61
N ILE A 330 -3.97 17.23 -12.67
CA ILE A 330 -5.01 17.85 -13.50
C ILE A 330 -5.76 16.77 -14.29
N PHE A 331 -7.10 16.83 -14.29
CA PHE A 331 -7.97 16.00 -15.14
C PHE A 331 -8.98 16.86 -15.90
N LYS A 332 -9.52 16.33 -16.99
CA LYS A 332 -10.54 17.02 -17.81
C LYS A 332 -11.93 16.60 -17.35
N MET A 333 -12.72 17.54 -16.85
CA MET A 333 -14.13 17.38 -16.50
C MET A 333 -14.99 17.64 -17.74
N VAL A 334 -15.73 16.63 -18.19
CA VAL A 334 -16.66 16.73 -19.33
C VAL A 334 -18.04 17.15 -18.80
N LYS A 335 -18.61 18.21 -19.38
CA LYS A 335 -19.96 18.70 -19.06
C LYS A 335 -20.67 19.19 -20.33
N PHE A 336 -22.00 19.32 -20.28
CA PHE A 336 -22.72 20.04 -21.34
C PHE A 336 -22.27 21.51 -21.38
N ARG A 337 -22.19 22.09 -22.57
CA ARG A 337 -21.96 23.54 -22.70
C ARG A 337 -23.13 24.28 -22.03
N SER A 338 -22.84 25.38 -21.32
CA SER A 338 -23.92 26.25 -20.85
C SER A 338 -24.70 26.76 -22.06
N MET A 339 -26.03 26.78 -21.95
CA MET A 339 -26.91 27.29 -23.01
C MET A 339 -26.65 28.76 -23.30
#